data_AF-A0AAW1I5I4-F1
#
_entry.id   AF-A0AAW1I5I4-F1
#
_cell.length_a   1.000
_cell.length_b   1.000
_cell.length_c   1.000
_cell.angle_alpha   90.00
_cell.angle_beta   90.00
_cell.angle_gamma   90.00
#
_symmetry.space_group_name_H-M   'P 1'
#
loop_
_entity.id
_entity.type
_entity.pdbx_description
1 polymer ?
#
loop_
_entity_poly.entity_id
_entity_poly.type
_entity_poly.pdbx_seq_one_letter_code
_entity_poly.pdbx_strand_id
1 'polypeptide(L)'
;MSSIPAYTALYPKFNFFISKPFIIHFFPKFPLTPTTMAFTSISCPNYPTLFTTTPHFTSFLPQNTTTHSKSKKRAGFTSLCSSYEVGGGYPESQVYGEPKKVEENLDNPEYEAILKGGDQVTSVLQEMITLLEDMNMDQPSEEVAVQLAAQGVIGKRVDEMEPGFIMALDYMIQTADKDQDEQRKALLEVIKETVLSHLTKKCPPHVQVIGLLCRTPQKESRHELMRRVAAGGGEFKGENDTKIHLPGSNLLDIANQADDLLETMETRPVVPDRKLLARLVLIREEARNMLGGGMLDERNDRGLSTLPESEVNFLTKLVALKPGKTVHEMIKNVMLGMNEGADNTDDEKETERPRGVAGRKSVSGRKARPVRPGMFLETVTKVLGGIYSGNVPGITAQHLEWVHQTTLDILQEIAF
;
A
#
# COMPACT_ATOMS: atom_id res chain seq x y z
N MET A 1 27.55 37.37 47.34
CA MET A 1 26.11 37.08 47.46
C MET A 1 25.47 37.59 46.17
N SER A 2 25.46 36.78 45.10
CA SER A 2 24.36 35.88 44.67
C SER A 2 23.18 36.68 44.09
N SER A 3 22.93 36.66 42.79
CA SER A 3 22.12 35.59 42.15
C SER A 3 22.36 35.49 40.64
N ILE A 4 22.37 34.25 40.14
CA ILE A 4 22.61 33.79 38.75
C ILE A 4 21.25 33.42 38.13
N PRO A 5 20.92 33.80 36.87
CA PRO A 5 19.75 33.26 36.18
C PRO A 5 20.08 32.00 35.36
N ALA A 6 19.07 31.15 35.24
CA ALA A 6 19.07 29.76 34.78
C ALA A 6 19.63 29.51 33.37
N TYR A 7 20.46 28.46 33.26
CA TYR A 7 21.08 27.96 32.04
C TYR A 7 20.18 26.97 31.28
N THR A 8 19.87 27.32 30.02
CA THR A 8 20.01 26.55 28.77
C THR A 8 19.85 25.01 28.82
N ALA A 9 18.71 24.49 28.38
CA ALA A 9 18.38 23.06 28.30
C ALA A 9 18.10 22.58 26.86
N LEU A 10 19.14 22.46 26.03
CA LEU A 10 19.06 21.76 24.73
C LEU A 10 20.44 21.49 24.07
N TYR A 11 21.53 22.07 24.59
CA TYR A 11 22.88 21.71 24.15
C TYR A 11 23.42 20.32 24.58
N PRO A 12 22.84 19.60 25.57
CA PRO A 12 23.24 18.21 25.83
C PRO A 12 22.36 17.16 25.12
N LYS A 13 21.38 17.55 24.28
CA LYS A 13 20.34 16.64 23.77
C LYS A 13 20.72 15.78 22.56
N PHE A 14 21.75 16.14 21.79
CA PHE A 14 22.38 15.23 20.81
C PHE A 14 23.54 14.44 21.45
N ASN A 15 24.23 15.02 22.43
CA ASN A 15 25.31 14.34 23.16
C ASN A 15 24.81 13.21 24.08
N PHE A 16 23.51 13.18 24.43
CA PHE A 16 22.94 12.05 25.15
C PHE A 16 22.78 10.79 24.27
N PHE A 17 22.70 10.97 22.95
CA PHE A 17 22.81 9.87 21.97
C PHE A 17 24.27 9.38 21.82
N ILE A 18 25.25 10.24 22.12
CA ILE A 18 26.70 9.95 22.03
C ILE A 18 27.26 9.38 23.36
N SER A 19 26.65 9.70 24.51
CA SER A 19 27.21 9.35 25.83
C SER A 19 26.56 8.15 26.52
N LYS A 20 25.42 7.64 26.06
CA LYS A 20 25.04 6.27 26.36
C LYS A 20 25.67 5.42 25.27
N PRO A 21 26.55 4.47 25.61
CA PRO A 21 27.14 3.68 24.56
C PRO A 21 25.97 2.95 23.89
N PHE A 22 25.98 2.93 22.55
CA PHE A 22 25.23 2.02 21.70
C PHE A 22 25.71 0.58 22.02
N ILE A 23 25.60 0.16 23.29
CA ILE A 23 25.74 -1.21 23.72
C ILE A 23 24.37 -1.80 23.48
N ILE A 24 24.21 -2.20 22.23
CA ILE A 24 23.38 -3.32 21.86
C ILE A 24 23.80 -4.48 22.79
N HIS A 25 23.11 -4.67 23.91
CA HIS A 25 23.15 -5.92 24.66
C HIS A 25 22.31 -6.95 23.89
N PHE A 26 22.79 -7.33 22.70
CA PHE A 26 22.40 -8.60 22.08
C PHE A 26 23.31 -9.68 22.69
N PHE A 27 22.81 -10.34 23.74
CA PHE A 27 23.21 -11.67 24.26
C PHE A 27 24.72 -11.95 24.54
N PRO A 28 25.07 -12.96 25.38
CA PRO A 28 26.43 -13.06 25.93
C PRO A 28 27.44 -13.61 24.91
N LYS A 29 28.58 -12.90 24.78
CA LYS A 29 29.77 -13.34 24.04
C LYS A 29 30.36 -14.62 24.65
N PHE A 30 30.60 -15.63 23.81
CA PHE A 30 31.66 -16.62 24.01
C PHE A 30 32.65 -16.59 22.83
N PRO A 31 33.93 -16.93 23.05
CA PRO A 31 35.00 -16.61 22.12
C PRO A 31 35.21 -17.73 21.10
N LEU A 32 35.30 -17.39 19.82
CA LEU A 32 35.93 -18.24 18.82
C LEU A 32 36.97 -17.43 18.06
N THR A 33 38.21 -17.90 18.15
CA THR A 33 39.45 -17.39 17.55
C THR A 33 39.45 -17.55 16.02
N PRO A 34 40.28 -16.78 15.30
CA PRO A 34 40.22 -16.67 13.85
C PRO A 34 40.92 -17.84 13.17
N THR A 35 40.33 -18.38 12.11
CA THR A 35 41.08 -19.14 11.10
C THR A 35 40.92 -18.45 9.75
N THR A 36 42.03 -17.87 9.33
CA THR A 36 42.34 -17.38 7.99
C THR A 36 42.12 -18.49 6.95
N MET A 37 41.39 -18.20 5.87
CA MET A 37 41.68 -18.74 4.55
C MET A 37 41.17 -17.80 3.46
N ALA A 38 42.00 -17.64 2.44
CA ALA A 38 41.88 -16.68 1.37
C ALA A 38 41.45 -17.36 0.05
N PHE A 39 40.85 -16.54 -0.82
CA PHE A 39 40.67 -16.67 -2.28
C PHE A 39 40.02 -17.94 -2.84
N THR A 40 38.99 -17.75 -3.68
CA THR A 40 39.17 -17.72 -5.14
C THR A 40 37.90 -17.24 -5.86
N SER A 41 38.17 -16.43 -6.88
CA SER A 41 37.25 -15.92 -7.90
C SER A 41 36.86 -17.01 -8.88
N ILE A 42 35.57 -17.18 -9.19
CA ILE A 42 35.10 -17.88 -10.40
C ILE A 42 33.84 -17.19 -10.95
N SER A 43 34.09 -16.33 -11.93
CA SER A 43 33.37 -16.10 -13.20
C SER A 43 31.88 -16.43 -13.36
N CYS A 44 31.14 -15.41 -13.79
CA CYS A 44 29.88 -15.47 -14.54
C CYS A 44 30.00 -16.27 -15.85
N PRO A 45 28.89 -16.86 -16.35
CA PRO A 45 28.66 -17.01 -17.77
C PRO A 45 27.59 -16.02 -18.27
N ASN A 46 27.86 -15.57 -19.49
CA ASN A 46 27.22 -14.51 -20.24
C ASN A 46 26.37 -15.12 -21.39
N TYR A 47 25.24 -14.47 -21.72
CA TYR A 47 24.58 -14.37 -23.05
C TYR A 47 23.84 -15.61 -23.66
N PRO A 48 22.90 -15.43 -24.66
CA PRO A 48 22.77 -14.29 -25.56
C PRO A 48 21.37 -13.67 -25.80
N THR A 49 21.44 -12.38 -26.13
CA THR A 49 20.52 -11.57 -26.93
C THR A 49 20.53 -12.01 -28.40
N LEU A 50 19.39 -11.91 -29.07
CA LEU A 50 19.29 -11.87 -30.54
C LEU A 50 18.64 -10.56 -30.98
N PHE A 51 19.38 -9.84 -31.82
CA PHE A 51 18.98 -8.63 -32.55
C PHE A 51 18.28 -8.99 -33.88
N THR A 52 17.63 -7.97 -34.45
CA THR A 52 17.38 -7.60 -35.87
C THR A 52 15.88 -7.34 -36.12
N THR A 53 15.41 -6.26 -36.78
CA THR A 53 16.02 -5.34 -37.75
C THR A 53 15.11 -4.10 -37.95
N THR A 54 15.70 -2.92 -38.13
CA THR A 54 15.10 -1.72 -38.75
C THR A 54 15.05 -1.83 -40.28
N PRO A 55 14.25 -0.99 -40.95
CA PRO A 55 14.87 -0.02 -41.86
C PRO A 55 14.28 1.41 -41.81
N HIS A 56 15.06 2.32 -42.39
CA HIS A 56 15.03 3.78 -42.37
C HIS A 56 14.16 4.45 -43.48
N PHE A 57 14.13 5.80 -43.40
CA PHE A 57 13.81 6.87 -44.40
C PHE A 57 12.41 7.51 -44.24
N THR A 58 12.18 8.83 -44.19
CA THR A 58 13.03 10.03 -44.37
C THR A 58 12.37 11.29 -43.78
N SER A 59 13.21 12.27 -43.46
CA SER A 59 13.04 13.70 -43.15
C SER A 59 11.84 14.45 -43.74
N PHE A 60 11.29 15.42 -42.98
CA PHE A 60 11.07 16.82 -43.43
C PHE A 60 10.89 17.78 -42.23
N LEU A 61 11.72 18.82 -42.18
CA LEU A 61 11.56 20.13 -41.52
C LEU A 61 11.55 21.14 -42.69
N PRO A 62 10.92 22.35 -42.62
CA PRO A 62 11.51 23.42 -41.79
C PRO A 62 10.58 24.57 -41.30
N GLN A 63 11.12 25.37 -40.36
CA GLN A 63 10.96 26.85 -40.16
C GLN A 63 9.60 27.42 -39.73
N ASN A 64 9.46 28.53 -38.98
CA ASN A 64 10.25 29.44 -38.13
C ASN A 64 9.24 30.55 -37.70
N THR A 65 9.31 31.08 -36.46
CA THR A 65 9.33 32.55 -36.18
C THR A 65 9.34 32.85 -34.66
N THR A 66 10.50 33.33 -34.19
CA THR A 66 10.80 34.53 -33.37
C THR A 66 9.63 35.19 -32.58
N THR A 67 9.76 35.53 -31.28
CA THR A 67 10.43 36.76 -30.78
C THR A 67 10.58 36.80 -29.23
N HIS A 68 11.73 37.34 -28.77
CA HIS A 68 12.06 38.22 -27.62
C HIS A 68 11.29 38.13 -26.27
N SER A 69 11.83 38.42 -25.06
CA SER A 69 13.15 38.63 -24.46
C SER A 69 12.94 38.91 -22.95
N LYS A 70 13.99 38.72 -22.12
CA LYS A 70 14.21 39.30 -20.76
C LYS A 70 13.27 38.75 -19.65
N SER A 71 13.70 38.38 -18.44
CA SER A 71 14.77 38.90 -17.57
C SER A 71 15.05 37.91 -16.43
N LYS A 72 16.27 37.97 -15.90
CA LYS A 72 16.71 37.27 -14.67
C LYS A 72 15.96 37.82 -13.45
N LYS A 73 15.37 36.95 -12.63
CA LYS A 73 15.24 37.16 -11.18
C LYS A 73 15.50 35.85 -10.45
N ARG A 74 16.56 35.84 -9.64
CA ARG A 74 16.78 34.91 -8.53
C ARG A 74 15.54 34.97 -7.63
N ALA A 75 14.86 33.85 -7.44
CA ALA A 75 13.83 33.68 -6.43
C ALA A 75 14.21 32.47 -5.58
N GLY A 76 14.14 32.64 -4.27
CA GLY A 76 14.63 31.71 -3.26
C GLY A 76 14.00 30.32 -3.39
N PHE A 77 14.83 29.32 -3.13
CA PHE A 77 14.45 27.92 -3.10
C PHE A 77 13.69 27.66 -1.78
N THR A 78 12.39 27.95 -1.76
CA THR A 78 11.51 27.47 -0.68
C THR A 78 11.10 26.04 -1.01
N SER A 79 11.88 25.10 -0.49
CA SER A 79 11.53 23.67 -0.48
C SER A 79 10.33 23.48 0.45
N LEU A 80 9.13 23.42 -0.13
CA LEU A 80 7.90 23.11 0.59
C LEU A 80 7.72 21.60 0.58
N CYS A 81 8.16 20.93 1.64
CA CYS A 81 7.63 19.64 2.03
C CYS A 81 6.14 19.84 2.37
N SER A 82 5.25 19.30 1.54
CA SER A 82 3.89 19.03 1.95
C SER A 82 3.96 18.10 3.15
N SER A 83 3.50 18.56 4.32
CA SER A 83 3.34 17.71 5.50
C SER A 83 2.48 16.52 5.13
N TYR A 84 3.04 15.32 5.26
CA TYR A 84 2.29 14.09 5.25
C TYR A 84 1.59 14.00 6.60
N GLU A 85 0.44 14.65 6.73
CA GLU A 85 -0.41 14.45 7.90
C GLU A 85 -0.99 13.03 7.82
N VAL A 86 -0.42 12.13 8.62
CA VAL A 86 -0.98 10.79 8.91
C VAL A 86 -2.20 10.96 9.81
N GLY A 87 -3.26 11.56 9.26
CA GLY A 87 -4.59 11.58 9.84
C GLY A 87 -5.30 10.25 9.57
N GLY A 88 -4.86 9.19 10.25
CA GLY A 88 -5.47 7.86 10.17
C GLY A 88 -5.43 7.21 11.54
N GLY A 89 -6.44 7.49 12.37
CA GLY A 89 -6.60 6.87 13.67
C GLY A 89 -6.54 5.34 13.56
N TYR A 90 -5.61 4.75 14.31
CA TYR A 90 -5.54 3.32 14.56
C TYR A 90 -6.85 2.86 15.21
N PRO A 91 -7.43 1.70 14.82
CA PRO A 91 -8.40 1.04 15.67
C PRO A 91 -7.67 0.56 16.94
N GLU A 92 -8.19 1.01 18.08
CA GLU A 92 -7.82 0.55 19.40
C GLU A 92 -8.18 -0.94 19.56
N SER A 93 -7.18 -1.72 19.98
CA SER A 93 -7.28 -3.01 20.67
C SER A 93 -8.10 -4.14 20.01
N GLN A 94 -7.41 -5.01 19.27
CA GLN A 94 -7.67 -6.45 19.32
C GLN A 94 -6.43 -7.19 19.79
N VAL A 95 -6.57 -7.75 20.98
CA VAL A 95 -5.59 -8.59 21.68
C VAL A 95 -5.26 -9.80 20.81
N TYR A 96 -4.03 -9.85 20.30
CA TYR A 96 -3.43 -11.08 19.79
C TYR A 96 -2.17 -11.37 20.59
N GLY A 97 -2.27 -12.43 21.41
CA GLY A 97 -1.22 -13.36 21.80
C GLY A 97 -0.02 -12.80 22.57
N GLU A 98 0.12 -13.25 23.82
CA GLU A 98 1.41 -13.25 24.54
C GLU A 98 2.57 -13.71 23.63
N PRO A 99 3.77 -13.13 23.75
CA PRO A 99 4.92 -13.61 23.02
C PRO A 99 5.29 -14.99 23.54
N LYS A 100 4.98 -16.04 22.76
CA LYS A 100 5.69 -17.31 22.89
C LYS A 100 7.17 -16.99 22.81
N LYS A 101 7.93 -17.44 23.82
CA LYS A 101 9.39 -17.50 23.78
C LYS A 101 9.78 -18.03 22.41
N VAL A 102 10.52 -17.23 21.66
CA VAL A 102 11.17 -17.66 20.43
C VAL A 102 12.16 -18.73 20.85
N GLU A 103 11.74 -20.00 20.75
CA GLU A 103 12.67 -21.10 20.68
C GLU A 103 13.47 -20.93 19.39
N GLU A 104 14.79 -20.92 19.58
CA GLU A 104 15.83 -20.82 18.55
C GLU A 104 15.61 -21.90 17.48
N ASN A 105 14.97 -21.54 16.37
CA ASN A 105 15.13 -22.24 15.09
C ASN A 105 15.98 -21.35 14.19
N LEU A 106 17.26 -21.70 14.10
CA LEU A 106 18.35 -20.95 13.47
C LEU A 106 18.27 -20.82 11.95
N ASP A 107 17.19 -21.27 11.31
CA ASP A 107 17.01 -21.30 9.85
C ASP A 107 15.73 -20.58 9.38
N ASN A 108 15.32 -19.48 10.04
CA ASN A 108 14.21 -18.67 9.53
C ASN A 108 14.74 -17.56 8.58
N PRO A 109 14.46 -17.62 7.26
CA PRO A 109 14.86 -16.56 6.33
C PRO A 109 14.30 -15.19 6.70
N GLU A 110 13.17 -15.11 7.41
CA GLU A 110 12.63 -13.85 7.91
C GLU A 110 13.49 -13.25 9.03
N TYR A 111 14.09 -14.08 9.88
CA TYR A 111 14.96 -13.62 10.95
C TYR A 111 16.26 -13.04 10.41
N GLU A 112 16.87 -13.71 9.43
CA GLU A 112 18.07 -13.20 8.74
C GLU A 112 17.77 -11.89 8.00
N ALA A 113 16.62 -11.78 7.34
CA ALA A 113 16.19 -10.55 6.67
C ALA A 113 16.01 -9.37 7.64
N ILE A 114 15.45 -9.61 8.84
CA ILE A 114 15.32 -8.58 9.87
C ILE A 114 16.69 -8.15 10.40
N LEU A 115 17.63 -9.08 10.60
CA LEU A 115 18.98 -8.75 11.06
C LEU A 115 19.72 -7.88 10.04
N LYS A 116 19.75 -8.28 8.77
CA LYS A 116 20.35 -7.48 7.69
C LYS A 116 19.66 -6.13 7.53
N GLY A 117 18.33 -6.11 7.62
CA GLY A 117 17.55 -4.88 7.65
C GLY A 117 17.94 -3.96 8.80
N GLY A 118 18.16 -4.51 10.00
CA GLY A 118 18.59 -3.77 11.18
C GLY A 118 19.98 -3.15 11.04
N ASP A 119 20.91 -3.87 10.41
CA ASP A 119 22.24 -3.34 10.06
C ASP A 119 22.12 -2.17 9.07
N GLN A 120 21.24 -2.29 8.07
CA GLN A 120 20.95 -1.20 7.13
C GLN A 120 20.33 0.02 7.83
N VAL A 121 19.38 -0.16 8.77
CA VAL A 121 18.81 0.93 9.57
C VAL A 121 19.89 1.61 10.43
N THR A 122 20.78 0.83 11.04
CA THR A 122 21.87 1.38 11.85
C THR A 122 22.83 2.19 10.98
N SER A 123 23.18 1.67 9.80
CA SER A 123 23.99 2.42 8.82
C SER A 123 23.30 3.71 8.37
N VAL A 124 21.96 3.71 8.25
CA VAL A 124 21.19 4.90 7.89
C VAL A 124 21.33 5.99 8.93
N LEU A 125 21.10 5.62 10.19
CA LEU A 125 21.18 6.52 11.32
C LEU A 125 22.60 7.07 11.47
N GLN A 126 23.61 6.23 11.31
CA GLN A 126 25.01 6.66 11.45
C GLN A 126 25.40 7.72 10.41
N GLU A 127 25.02 7.53 9.14
CA GLU A 127 25.32 8.52 8.09
C GLU A 127 24.50 9.81 8.30
N MET A 128 23.25 9.70 8.76
CA MET A 128 22.47 10.88 9.15
C MET A 128 23.14 11.69 10.27
N ILE A 129 23.69 11.01 11.29
CA ILE A 129 24.45 11.66 12.37
C ILE A 129 25.63 12.44 11.78
N THR A 130 26.42 11.82 10.90
CA THR A 130 27.57 12.51 10.28
C THR A 130 27.16 13.74 9.48
N LEU A 131 26.03 13.69 8.74
CA LEU A 131 25.53 14.85 8.01
C LEU A 131 25.03 15.96 8.93
N LEU A 132 24.39 15.60 10.04
CA LEU A 132 23.86 16.57 11.00
C LEU A 132 24.98 17.21 11.84
N GLU A 133 26.06 16.48 12.14
CA GLU A 133 27.24 17.02 12.82
C GLU A 133 27.95 18.09 11.98
N ASP A 134 27.95 17.94 10.65
CA ASP A 134 28.51 18.92 9.72
C ASP A 134 27.62 20.17 9.55
N MET A 135 26.35 20.08 9.93
CA MET A 135 25.40 21.19 9.86
C MET A 135 25.47 22.03 11.14
N ASN A 136 25.78 23.33 11.00
CA ASN A 136 25.76 24.26 12.13
C ASN A 136 24.30 24.67 12.43
N MET A 137 23.64 23.93 13.32
CA MET A 137 22.19 24.01 13.55
C MET A 137 21.79 24.98 14.67
N ASP A 138 20.75 25.78 14.43
CA ASP A 138 19.97 26.48 15.46
C ASP A 138 18.71 25.68 15.85
N GLN A 139 18.25 25.80 17.10
CA GLN A 139 17.12 25.03 17.66
C GLN A 139 15.84 24.98 16.81
N PRO A 140 15.37 26.06 16.14
CA PRO A 140 14.15 25.99 15.33
C PRO A 140 14.34 25.26 13.99
N SER A 141 15.57 24.97 13.58
CA SER A 141 15.89 24.32 12.31
C SER A 141 16.14 22.81 12.45
N GLU A 142 16.13 22.27 13.66
CA GLU A 142 16.49 20.88 13.98
C GLU A 142 15.60 19.87 13.23
N GLU A 143 14.28 20.03 13.29
CA GLU A 143 13.34 19.12 12.62
C GLU A 143 13.52 19.13 11.09
N VAL A 144 13.70 20.32 10.51
CA VAL A 144 13.91 20.49 9.07
C VAL A 144 15.24 19.86 8.63
N ALA A 145 16.29 19.98 9.44
CA ALA A 145 17.57 19.34 9.14
C ALA A 145 17.50 17.82 9.23
N VAL A 146 16.78 17.27 10.22
CA VAL A 146 16.56 15.81 10.30
C VAL A 146 15.86 15.30 9.05
N GLN A 147 14.81 15.98 8.58
CA GLN A 147 14.13 15.63 7.34
C GLN A 147 15.06 15.72 6.11
N LEU A 148 15.85 16.80 6.00
CA LEU A 148 16.80 16.99 4.89
C LEU A 148 17.91 15.93 4.91
N ALA A 149 18.43 15.60 6.09
CA ALA A 149 19.41 14.54 6.26
C ALA A 149 18.81 13.20 5.86
N ALA A 150 17.62 12.85 6.38
CA ALA A 150 16.91 11.62 6.02
C ALA A 150 16.74 11.52 4.49
N GLN A 151 16.23 12.57 3.85
CA GLN A 151 16.05 12.62 2.40
C GLN A 151 17.37 12.47 1.64
N GLY A 152 18.41 13.16 2.09
CA GLY A 152 19.73 13.12 1.49
C GLY A 152 20.38 11.74 1.58
N VAL A 153 20.23 11.05 2.70
CA VAL A 153 20.83 9.72 2.86
C VAL A 153 19.99 8.63 2.20
N ILE A 154 18.68 8.60 2.46
CA ILE A 154 17.78 7.59 1.89
C ILE A 154 17.76 7.69 0.37
N GLY A 155 17.73 8.90 -0.19
CA GLY A 155 17.73 9.12 -1.63
C GLY A 155 18.92 8.50 -2.36
N LYS A 156 20.08 8.33 -1.70
CA LYS A 156 21.28 7.70 -2.31
C LYS A 156 21.17 6.18 -2.42
N ARG A 157 20.51 5.52 -1.47
CA ARG A 157 20.58 4.06 -1.29
C ARG A 157 19.25 3.33 -1.34
N VAL A 158 18.13 4.04 -1.54
CA VAL A 158 16.78 3.43 -1.53
C VAL A 158 16.64 2.29 -2.56
N ASP A 159 17.39 2.33 -3.66
CA ASP A 159 17.39 1.27 -4.68
C ASP A 159 18.19 0.03 -4.26
N GLU A 160 19.10 0.18 -3.30
CA GLU A 160 19.98 -0.88 -2.78
C GLU A 160 19.46 -1.45 -1.45
N MET A 161 18.36 -0.88 -0.91
CA MET A 161 17.76 -1.32 0.34
C MET A 161 17.09 -2.69 0.17
N GLU A 162 17.32 -3.57 1.15
CA GLU A 162 16.76 -4.92 1.13
C GLU A 162 15.29 -4.90 1.61
N PRO A 163 14.47 -5.89 1.21
CA PRO A 163 13.08 -6.00 1.67
C PRO A 163 12.94 -6.04 3.21
N GLY A 164 13.94 -6.59 3.90
CA GLY A 164 14.00 -6.66 5.36
C GLY A 164 14.16 -5.30 6.05
N PHE A 165 14.55 -4.25 5.32
CA PHE A 165 14.77 -2.91 5.86
C PHE A 165 13.52 -2.31 6.51
N ILE A 166 12.39 -2.32 5.81
CA ILE A 166 11.12 -1.78 6.33
C ILE A 166 10.62 -2.63 7.51
N MET A 167 10.79 -3.95 7.44
CA MET A 167 10.43 -4.85 8.55
C MET A 167 11.25 -4.55 9.80
N ALA A 168 12.56 -4.33 9.65
CA ALA A 168 13.43 -3.94 10.75
C ALA A 168 13.06 -2.57 11.32
N LEU A 169 12.75 -1.58 10.47
CA LEU A 169 12.24 -0.27 10.92
C LEU A 169 10.97 -0.41 11.75
N ASP A 170 9.99 -1.19 11.27
CA ASP A 170 8.74 -1.42 11.99
C ASP A 170 8.98 -2.09 13.35
N TYR A 171 9.87 -3.07 13.40
CA TYR A 171 10.27 -3.70 14.65
C TYR A 171 10.94 -2.71 15.63
N MET A 172 11.83 -1.85 15.14
CA MET A 172 12.49 -0.84 15.96
C MET A 172 11.54 0.24 16.46
N ILE A 173 10.55 0.65 15.65
CA ILE A 173 9.47 1.57 16.05
C ILE A 173 8.63 0.93 17.16
N GLN A 174 8.18 -0.31 16.99
CA GLN A 174 7.43 -1.03 18.03
C GLN A 174 8.24 -1.19 19.32
N THR A 175 9.54 -1.43 19.21
CA THR A 175 10.41 -1.50 20.38
C THR A 175 10.53 -0.14 21.06
N ALA A 176 10.60 0.96 20.29
CA ALA A 176 10.64 2.32 20.84
C ALA A 176 9.36 2.67 21.62
N ASP A 177 8.22 2.26 21.08
CA ASP A 177 6.92 2.42 21.71
C ASP A 177 6.81 1.65 23.04
N LYS A 178 7.30 0.39 23.06
CA LYS A 178 7.39 -0.42 24.29
C LYS A 178 8.33 0.19 25.33
N ASP A 179 9.44 0.75 24.88
CA ASP A 179 10.43 1.42 25.74
C ASP A 179 9.96 2.82 26.20
N GLN A 180 8.81 3.30 25.70
CA GLN A 180 8.28 4.66 25.93
C GLN A 180 9.28 5.76 25.51
N ASP A 181 10.08 5.48 24.47
CA ASP A 181 11.04 6.41 23.89
C ASP A 181 10.42 7.12 22.67
N GLU A 182 9.62 8.15 22.96
CA GLU A 182 8.92 8.94 21.93
C GLU A 182 9.89 9.63 20.96
N GLN A 183 11.11 9.95 21.40
CA GLN A 183 12.10 10.60 20.54
C GLN A 183 12.67 9.63 19.50
N ARG A 184 13.05 8.42 19.95
CA ARG A 184 13.50 7.35 19.04
C ARG A 184 12.39 6.97 18.07
N LYS A 185 11.15 6.88 18.55
CA LYS A 185 9.98 6.59 17.75
C LYS A 185 9.77 7.63 16.65
N ALA A 186 9.71 8.92 17.00
CA ALA A 186 9.51 10.01 16.04
C ALA A 186 10.60 10.03 14.95
N LEU A 187 11.87 9.84 15.31
CA LEU A 187 12.96 9.79 14.33
C LEU A 187 12.80 8.60 13.35
N LEU A 188 12.49 7.42 13.86
CA LEU A 188 12.29 6.22 13.03
C LEU A 188 11.05 6.35 12.13
N GLU A 189 10.00 7.02 12.60
CA GLU A 189 8.81 7.34 11.80
C GLU A 189 9.15 8.30 10.66
N VAL A 190 9.96 9.35 10.88
CA VAL A 190 10.45 10.25 9.82
C VAL A 190 11.24 9.48 8.76
N ILE A 191 12.11 8.54 9.18
CA ILE A 191 12.88 7.69 8.26
C ILE A 191 11.94 6.81 7.44
N LYS A 192 11.00 6.13 8.10
CA LYS A 192 10.00 5.28 7.44
C LYS A 192 9.20 6.08 6.41
N GLU A 193 8.69 7.24 6.79
CA GLU A 193 7.95 8.13 5.89
C GLU A 193 8.79 8.56 4.70
N THR A 194 10.04 8.95 4.93
CA THR A 194 10.96 9.38 3.88
C THR A 194 11.23 8.26 2.88
N VAL A 195 11.43 7.03 3.35
CA VAL A 195 11.61 5.84 2.49
C VAL A 195 10.35 5.58 1.66
N LEU A 196 9.18 5.55 2.29
CA LEU A 196 7.91 5.33 1.59
C LEU A 196 7.62 6.43 0.55
N SER A 197 7.96 7.69 0.85
CA SER A 197 7.85 8.82 -0.06
C SER A 197 8.76 8.65 -1.29
N HIS A 198 10.01 8.24 -1.09
CA HIS A 198 10.94 7.95 -2.17
C HIS A 198 10.49 6.79 -3.07
N LEU A 199 10.01 5.70 -2.46
CA LEU A 199 9.48 4.55 -3.19
C LEU A 199 8.24 4.96 -4.00
N THR A 200 7.30 5.72 -3.39
CA THR A 200 6.09 6.19 -4.07
C THR A 200 6.42 7.05 -5.28
N LYS A 201 7.39 7.97 -5.19
CA LYS A 201 7.81 8.83 -6.31
C LYS A 201 8.40 8.04 -7.50
N LYS A 202 8.94 6.85 -7.25
CA LYS A 202 9.51 5.96 -8.28
C LYS A 202 8.48 5.04 -8.92
N CYS A 203 7.32 4.85 -8.29
CA CYS A 203 6.25 4.05 -8.88
C CYS A 203 5.74 4.66 -10.20
N PRO A 204 5.22 3.84 -11.13
CA PRO A 204 4.53 4.35 -12.31
C PRO A 204 3.35 5.29 -11.96
N PRO A 205 2.98 6.24 -12.84
CA PRO A 205 1.92 7.22 -12.57
C PRO A 205 0.60 6.61 -12.08
N HIS A 206 0.11 5.55 -12.72
CA HIS A 206 -1.15 4.88 -12.32
C HIS A 206 -1.08 4.34 -10.88
N VAL A 207 0.05 3.76 -10.46
CA VAL A 207 0.24 3.27 -9.08
C VAL A 207 0.22 4.42 -8.07
N GLN A 208 0.87 5.54 -8.40
CA GLN A 208 0.84 6.74 -7.55
C GLN A 208 -0.58 7.27 -7.38
N VAL A 209 -1.37 7.30 -8.47
CA VAL A 209 -2.77 7.74 -8.46
C VAL A 209 -3.62 6.85 -7.57
N ILE A 210 -3.47 5.52 -7.62
CA ILE A 210 -4.18 4.60 -6.71
C ILE A 210 -3.91 5.00 -5.24
N GLY A 211 -2.65 5.25 -4.90
CA GLY A 211 -2.29 5.70 -3.54
C GLY A 211 -2.96 7.01 -3.13
N LEU A 212 -3.13 7.98 -4.05
CA LEU A 212 -3.85 9.22 -3.79
C LEU A 212 -5.36 9.00 -3.62
N LEU A 213 -5.95 8.16 -4.47
CA LEU A 213 -7.37 7.84 -4.44
C LEU A 213 -7.76 7.09 -3.16
N CYS A 214 -6.91 6.17 -2.67
CA CYS A 214 -7.13 5.48 -1.39
C CYS A 214 -7.18 6.42 -0.18
N ARG A 215 -6.61 7.63 -0.29
CA ARG A 215 -6.63 8.67 0.75
C ARG A 215 -7.76 9.67 0.59
N THR A 216 -8.57 9.56 -0.47
CA THR A 216 -9.62 10.52 -0.80
C THR A 216 -11.00 9.93 -0.44
N PRO A 217 -11.62 10.34 0.69
CA PRO A 217 -12.82 9.69 1.22
C PRO A 217 -14.09 9.98 0.42
N GLN A 218 -14.22 11.19 -0.12
CA GLN A 218 -15.40 11.64 -0.85
C GLN A 218 -15.34 11.19 -2.31
N LYS A 219 -16.43 10.59 -2.80
CA LYS A 219 -16.57 10.08 -4.17
C LYS A 219 -16.40 11.17 -5.21
N GLU A 220 -16.98 12.34 -4.98
CA GLU A 220 -16.96 13.48 -5.88
C GLU A 220 -15.53 14.03 -6.02
N SER A 221 -14.78 14.06 -4.91
CA SER A 221 -13.36 14.43 -4.90
C SER A 221 -12.50 13.39 -5.62
N ARG A 222 -12.79 12.08 -5.46
CA ARG A 222 -12.13 11.02 -6.24
C ARG A 222 -12.39 11.17 -7.73
N HIS A 223 -13.64 11.41 -8.13
CA HIS A 223 -14.00 11.63 -9.53
C HIS A 223 -13.32 12.87 -10.12
N GLU A 224 -13.24 13.96 -9.36
CA GLU A 224 -12.52 15.16 -9.79
C GLU A 224 -11.01 14.92 -9.92
N LEU A 225 -10.43 14.18 -8.97
CA LEU A 225 -9.03 13.74 -9.03
C LEU A 225 -8.78 12.88 -10.28
N MET A 226 -9.62 11.88 -10.53
CA MET A 226 -9.54 11.03 -11.72
C MET A 226 -9.66 11.84 -13.02
N ARG A 227 -10.56 12.83 -13.08
CA ARG A 227 -10.69 13.74 -14.24
C ARG A 227 -9.39 14.52 -14.49
N ARG A 228 -8.78 15.08 -13.45
CA ARG A 228 -7.53 15.86 -13.56
C ARG A 228 -6.35 14.99 -13.99
N VAL A 229 -6.26 13.79 -13.42
CA VAL A 229 -5.24 12.79 -13.78
C VAL A 229 -5.39 12.37 -15.25
N ALA A 230 -6.62 12.09 -15.69
CA ALA A 230 -6.93 11.72 -17.07
C ALA A 230 -6.68 12.86 -18.08
N ALA A 231 -6.80 14.12 -17.64
CA ALA A 231 -6.48 15.30 -18.45
C ALA A 231 -4.97 15.57 -18.60
N GLY A 232 -4.11 14.68 -18.08
CA GLY A 232 -2.65 14.79 -18.19
C GLY A 232 -1.94 15.18 -16.89
N GLY A 233 -2.67 15.34 -15.78
CA GLY A 233 -2.09 15.72 -14.49
C GLY A 233 -1.54 17.14 -14.48
N GLY A 234 -0.56 17.42 -13.61
CA GLY A 234 0.10 18.72 -13.49
C GLY A 234 0.01 19.37 -12.11
N GLU A 235 0.38 20.64 -12.01
CA GLU A 235 0.27 21.42 -10.78
C GLU A 235 -1.14 21.98 -10.61
N PHE A 236 -1.79 21.65 -9.50
CA PHE A 236 -3.10 22.17 -9.12
C PHE A 236 -3.00 22.94 -7.81
N LYS A 237 -3.81 24.00 -7.70
CA LYS A 237 -4.00 24.69 -6.44
C LYS A 237 -5.03 23.94 -5.60
N GLY A 238 -4.63 23.48 -4.43
CA GLY A 238 -5.54 22.96 -3.41
C GLY A 238 -6.32 24.09 -2.74
N GLU A 239 -7.22 23.71 -1.84
CA GLU A 239 -8.10 24.63 -1.10
C GLU A 239 -7.33 25.68 -0.28
N ASN A 240 -6.11 25.36 0.15
CA ASN A 240 -5.24 26.22 0.97
C ASN A 240 -4.10 26.89 0.16
N ASP A 241 -4.29 27.14 -1.14
CA ASP A 241 -3.23 27.61 -2.07
C ASP A 241 -2.00 26.67 -2.15
N THR A 242 -2.10 25.47 -1.57
CA THR A 242 -1.05 24.45 -1.61
C THR A 242 -0.94 23.91 -3.03
N LYS A 243 0.26 23.94 -3.60
CA LYS A 243 0.51 23.36 -4.93
C LYS A 243 0.63 21.86 -4.81
N ILE A 244 -0.32 21.13 -5.38
CA ILE A 244 -0.31 19.67 -5.44
C ILE A 244 0.08 19.27 -6.86
N HIS A 245 1.15 18.49 -6.99
CA HIS A 245 1.53 17.90 -8.26
C HIS A 245 0.81 16.57 -8.44
N LEU A 246 -0.04 16.48 -9.46
CA LEU A 246 -0.78 15.27 -9.80
C LEU A 246 -0.08 14.54 -10.96
N PRO A 247 0.22 13.24 -10.82
CA PRO A 247 0.70 12.42 -11.93
C PRO A 247 -0.40 12.29 -13.01
N GLY A 248 -0.02 12.27 -14.28
CA GLY A 248 -0.93 12.00 -15.40
C GLY A 248 -1.06 10.50 -15.68
N SER A 249 -2.28 9.98 -15.81
CA SER A 249 -2.55 8.56 -16.07
C SER A 249 -3.89 8.35 -16.78
N ASN A 250 -4.01 7.26 -17.55
CA ASN A 250 -5.27 6.87 -18.17
C ASN A 250 -6.21 6.22 -17.13
N LEU A 251 -7.52 6.44 -17.25
CA LEU A 251 -8.56 5.78 -16.46
C LEU A 251 -8.52 4.25 -16.63
N LEU A 252 -8.19 3.77 -17.82
CA LEU A 252 -8.06 2.33 -18.08
C LEU A 252 -6.90 1.72 -17.31
N ASP A 253 -5.73 2.39 -17.29
CA ASP A 253 -4.57 1.93 -16.55
C ASP A 253 -4.84 1.94 -15.04
N ILE A 254 -5.58 2.94 -14.54
CA ILE A 254 -6.01 3.01 -13.15
C ILE A 254 -6.96 1.84 -12.81
N ALA A 255 -7.97 1.59 -13.65
CA ALA A 255 -8.92 0.51 -13.44
C ALA A 255 -8.24 -0.86 -13.43
N ASN A 256 -7.35 -1.12 -14.39
CA ASN A 256 -6.58 -2.35 -14.49
C ASN A 256 -5.64 -2.52 -13.29
N GLN A 257 -4.90 -1.47 -12.92
CA GLN A 257 -4.00 -1.52 -11.77
C GLN A 257 -4.75 -1.80 -10.46
N ALA A 258 -5.94 -1.20 -10.28
CA ALA A 258 -6.78 -1.47 -9.12
C ALA A 258 -7.27 -2.93 -9.11
N ASP A 259 -7.64 -3.46 -10.27
CA ASP A 259 -8.09 -4.86 -10.42
C ASP A 259 -6.95 -5.86 -10.15
N ASP A 260 -5.73 -5.61 -10.64
CA ASP A 260 -4.55 -6.45 -10.39
C ASP A 260 -4.20 -6.53 -8.89
N LEU A 261 -4.24 -5.38 -8.20
CA LEU A 261 -4.00 -5.31 -6.75
C LEU A 261 -5.11 -6.04 -5.98
N LEU A 262 -6.35 -5.84 -6.39
CA LEU A 262 -7.51 -6.50 -5.82
C LEU A 262 -7.45 -8.02 -6.01
N GLU A 263 -7.10 -8.51 -7.21
CA GLU A 263 -6.90 -9.93 -7.48
C GLU A 263 -5.82 -10.51 -6.56
N THR A 264 -4.70 -9.80 -6.41
CA THR A 264 -3.61 -10.22 -5.52
C THR A 264 -4.04 -10.31 -4.06
N MET A 265 -4.97 -9.45 -3.61
CA MET A 265 -5.52 -9.50 -2.26
C MET A 265 -6.58 -10.60 -2.08
N GLU A 266 -7.48 -10.76 -3.06
CA GLU A 266 -8.60 -11.70 -2.99
C GLU A 266 -8.19 -13.16 -3.22
N THR A 267 -7.06 -13.38 -3.91
CA THR A 267 -6.50 -14.72 -4.12
C THR A 267 -5.85 -15.32 -2.88
N ARG A 268 -5.55 -14.49 -1.87
CA ARG A 268 -4.97 -14.94 -0.59
C ARG A 268 -6.00 -15.70 0.26
N PRO A 269 -5.56 -16.69 1.05
CA PRO A 269 -6.46 -17.41 1.97
C PRO A 269 -7.06 -16.47 3.03
N VAL A 270 -6.27 -15.50 3.48
CA VAL A 270 -6.66 -14.46 4.44
C VAL A 270 -6.46 -13.08 3.80
N VAL A 271 -7.48 -12.22 3.89
CA VAL A 271 -7.36 -10.83 3.41
C VAL A 271 -6.57 -10.02 4.43
N PRO A 272 -5.46 -9.37 4.04
CA PRO A 272 -4.60 -8.66 4.99
C PRO A 272 -5.24 -7.38 5.54
N ASP A 273 -5.94 -6.61 4.70
CA ASP A 273 -6.62 -5.38 5.10
C ASP A 273 -7.92 -5.20 4.31
N ARG A 274 -9.05 -5.27 5.04
CA ARG A 274 -10.40 -5.13 4.44
C ARG A 274 -10.76 -3.69 4.11
N LYS A 275 -10.21 -2.70 4.84
CA LYS A 275 -10.44 -1.29 4.51
C LYS A 275 -9.75 -0.94 3.20
N LEU A 276 -8.50 -1.39 3.03
CA LEU A 276 -7.78 -1.23 1.76
C LEU A 276 -8.49 -1.97 0.62
N LEU A 277 -8.96 -3.19 0.85
CA LEU A 277 -9.72 -3.94 -0.16
C LEU A 277 -10.97 -3.17 -0.61
N ALA A 278 -11.75 -2.65 0.34
CA ALA A 278 -12.93 -1.84 0.04
C ALA A 278 -12.58 -0.60 -0.79
N ARG A 279 -11.50 0.12 -0.44
CA ARG A 279 -11.02 1.27 -1.21
C ARG A 279 -10.65 0.89 -2.65
N LEU A 280 -9.93 -0.22 -2.84
CA LEU A 280 -9.54 -0.68 -4.18
C LEU A 280 -10.75 -1.06 -5.03
N VAL A 281 -11.74 -1.74 -4.45
CA VAL A 281 -13.01 -2.06 -5.14
C VAL A 281 -13.69 -0.78 -5.61
N LEU A 282 -13.87 0.20 -4.72
CA LEU A 282 -14.50 1.48 -5.08
C LEU A 282 -13.76 2.20 -6.20
N ILE A 283 -12.43 2.27 -6.11
CA ILE A 283 -11.59 2.92 -7.13
C ILE A 283 -11.74 2.23 -8.48
N ARG A 284 -11.72 0.89 -8.49
CA ARG A 284 -11.91 0.09 -9.71
C ARG A 284 -13.28 0.39 -10.35
N GLU A 285 -14.35 0.34 -9.57
CA GLU A 285 -15.70 0.55 -10.08
C GLU A 285 -15.94 2.00 -10.53
N GLU A 286 -15.39 2.99 -9.83
CA GLU A 286 -15.47 4.40 -10.23
C GLU A 286 -14.71 4.67 -11.53
N ALA A 287 -13.49 4.14 -11.66
CA ALA A 287 -12.70 4.28 -12.88
C ALA A 287 -13.40 3.64 -14.09
N ARG A 288 -13.96 2.42 -13.92
CA ARG A 288 -14.76 1.73 -14.95
C ARG A 288 -16.00 2.52 -15.35
N ASN A 289 -16.73 3.05 -14.37
CA ASN A 289 -17.90 3.89 -14.62
C ASN A 289 -17.55 5.17 -15.41
N MET A 290 -16.38 5.76 -15.16
CA MET A 290 -15.92 6.95 -15.87
C MET A 290 -15.44 6.68 -17.31
N LEU A 291 -15.15 5.42 -17.68
CA LEU A 291 -14.77 5.03 -19.05
C LEU A 291 -15.94 4.99 -20.05
N GLY A 292 -17.17 5.24 -19.59
CA GLY A 292 -18.33 5.49 -20.44
C GLY A 292 -19.10 4.26 -20.94
N GLY A 293 -18.66 3.04 -20.66
CA GLY A 293 -19.41 1.81 -20.99
C GLY A 293 -20.30 1.28 -19.86
N GLY A 294 -20.25 1.92 -18.69
CA GLY A 294 -21.02 1.52 -17.52
C GLY A 294 -20.56 0.18 -16.93
N MET A 295 -21.39 -0.37 -16.04
CA MET A 295 -21.10 -1.61 -15.32
C MET A 295 -21.00 -2.84 -16.26
N LEU A 296 -21.78 -2.86 -17.36
CA LEU A 296 -21.86 -3.98 -18.31
C LEU A 296 -20.88 -3.85 -19.49
N ASP A 297 -19.92 -2.94 -19.42
CA ASP A 297 -18.90 -2.80 -20.44
C ASP A 297 -18.11 -4.10 -20.62
N GLU A 298 -17.97 -4.58 -21.86
CA GLU A 298 -17.24 -5.80 -22.19
C GLU A 298 -15.77 -5.73 -21.75
N ARG A 299 -15.20 -4.52 -21.67
CA ARG A 299 -13.84 -4.30 -21.16
C ARG A 299 -13.67 -4.66 -19.69
N ASN A 300 -14.76 -4.74 -18.93
CA ASN A 300 -14.73 -5.09 -17.51
C ASN A 300 -14.68 -6.61 -17.29
N ASP A 301 -14.96 -7.42 -18.31
CA ASP A 301 -15.02 -8.87 -18.18
C ASP A 301 -13.63 -9.47 -17.96
N ARG A 302 -13.43 -10.10 -16.80
CA ARG A 302 -12.20 -10.84 -16.47
C ARG A 302 -12.05 -12.17 -17.21
N GLY A 303 -12.94 -12.49 -18.15
CA GLY A 303 -12.90 -13.69 -18.97
C GLY A 303 -13.27 -14.98 -18.22
N LEU A 304 -13.88 -14.88 -17.04
CA LEU A 304 -14.34 -16.07 -16.29
C LEU A 304 -15.42 -16.82 -17.10
N SER A 305 -15.07 -18.01 -17.58
CA SER A 305 -15.99 -18.91 -18.29
C SER A 305 -16.97 -19.60 -17.34
N THR A 306 -16.61 -19.74 -16.07
CA THR A 306 -17.45 -20.28 -15.01
C THR A 306 -17.45 -19.35 -13.81
N LEU A 307 -18.64 -19.05 -13.29
CA LEU A 307 -18.79 -18.23 -12.09
C LEU A 307 -18.35 -19.00 -10.83
N PRO A 308 -17.67 -18.34 -9.89
CA PRO A 308 -17.31 -18.94 -8.61
C PRO A 308 -18.51 -19.45 -7.81
N GLU A 309 -18.39 -20.68 -7.28
CA GLU A 309 -19.49 -21.36 -6.58
C GLU A 309 -19.93 -20.63 -5.30
N SER A 310 -18.98 -20.07 -4.55
CA SER A 310 -19.22 -19.30 -3.32
C SER A 310 -20.10 -18.07 -3.56
N GLU A 311 -19.75 -17.27 -4.56
CA GLU A 311 -20.43 -16.04 -4.96
C GLU A 311 -21.82 -16.34 -5.52
N VAL A 312 -21.95 -17.37 -6.36
CA VAL A 312 -23.24 -17.81 -6.90
C VAL A 312 -24.17 -18.31 -5.80
N ASN A 313 -23.66 -19.11 -4.86
CA ASN A 313 -24.44 -19.60 -3.73
C ASN A 313 -24.91 -18.45 -2.83
N PHE A 314 -24.04 -17.48 -2.54
CA PHE A 314 -24.41 -16.30 -1.77
C PHE A 314 -25.46 -15.45 -2.51
N LEU A 315 -25.24 -15.18 -3.80
CA LEU A 315 -26.19 -14.43 -4.62
C LEU A 315 -27.57 -15.09 -4.67
N THR A 316 -27.61 -16.42 -4.79
CA THR A 316 -28.87 -17.19 -4.76
C THR A 316 -29.63 -16.99 -3.44
N LYS A 317 -28.92 -16.93 -2.30
CA LYS A 317 -29.53 -16.61 -1.00
C LYS A 317 -30.09 -15.19 -0.96
N LEU A 318 -29.37 -14.21 -1.52
CA LEU A 318 -29.82 -12.82 -1.52
C LEU A 318 -31.07 -12.61 -2.38
N VAL A 319 -31.16 -13.28 -3.53
CA VAL A 319 -32.29 -13.16 -4.45
C VAL A 319 -33.53 -13.91 -3.95
N ALA A 320 -33.37 -14.93 -3.11
CA ALA A 320 -34.49 -15.60 -2.45
C ALA A 320 -35.21 -14.71 -1.42
N LEU A 321 -34.60 -13.59 -1.02
CA LEU A 321 -35.12 -12.64 -0.04
C LEU A 321 -35.56 -11.34 -0.73
N LYS A 322 -36.50 -10.62 -0.14
CA LYS A 322 -36.90 -9.29 -0.63
C LYS A 322 -35.81 -8.25 -0.29
N PRO A 323 -35.55 -7.27 -1.18
CA PRO A 323 -34.67 -6.14 -0.87
C PRO A 323 -35.08 -5.46 0.45
N GLY A 324 -34.11 -5.16 1.29
CA GLY A 324 -34.36 -4.53 2.59
C GLY A 324 -33.23 -4.73 3.59
N LYS A 325 -33.54 -4.45 4.86
CA LYS A 325 -32.56 -4.44 5.96
C LYS A 325 -31.83 -5.78 6.13
N THR A 326 -32.56 -6.90 6.03
CA THR A 326 -31.96 -8.23 6.16
C THR A 326 -30.92 -8.51 5.09
N VAL A 327 -31.23 -8.21 3.82
CA VAL A 327 -30.29 -8.41 2.70
C VAL A 327 -29.11 -7.45 2.83
N HIS A 328 -29.35 -6.20 3.22
CA HIS A 328 -28.30 -5.23 3.49
C HIS A 328 -27.34 -5.71 4.59
N GLU A 329 -27.85 -6.23 5.71
CA GLU A 329 -27.05 -6.75 6.81
C GLU A 329 -26.27 -8.02 6.41
N MET A 330 -26.86 -8.90 5.60
CA MET A 330 -26.15 -10.05 5.03
C MET A 330 -24.97 -9.61 4.16
N ILE A 331 -25.17 -8.64 3.26
CA ILE A 331 -24.09 -8.10 2.43
C ILE A 331 -23.02 -7.46 3.32
N LYS A 332 -23.41 -6.63 4.30
CA LYS A 332 -22.48 -5.96 5.22
C LYS A 332 -21.61 -6.94 5.98
N ASN A 333 -22.22 -8.00 6.51
CA ASN A 333 -21.50 -9.02 7.25
C ASN A 333 -20.47 -9.75 6.36
N VAL A 334 -20.84 -10.09 5.12
CA VAL A 334 -19.92 -10.75 4.19
C VAL A 334 -18.77 -9.82 3.78
N MET A 335 -19.04 -8.54 3.48
CA MET A 335 -17.99 -7.57 3.13
C MET A 335 -16.99 -7.35 4.28
N LEU A 336 -17.47 -7.35 5.54
CA LEU A 336 -16.64 -7.26 6.75
C LEU A 336 -15.85 -8.55 7.06
N GLY A 337 -16.16 -9.66 6.40
CA GLY A 337 -15.46 -10.93 6.62
C GLY A 337 -16.11 -11.85 7.62
N MET A 338 -17.42 -11.75 7.76
CA MET A 338 -18.21 -12.64 8.58
C MET A 338 -19.02 -13.57 7.67
N ASN A 339 -19.52 -14.68 8.23
CA ASN A 339 -20.35 -15.66 7.52
C ASN A 339 -19.67 -16.18 6.23
N GLU A 340 -20.33 -16.05 5.07
CA GLU A 340 -19.80 -16.47 3.78
C GLU A 340 -18.53 -15.73 3.34
N GLY A 341 -18.21 -14.59 3.97
CA GLY A 341 -16.98 -13.82 3.73
C GLY A 341 -15.83 -14.15 4.69
N ALA A 342 -16.03 -15.06 5.63
CA ALA A 342 -15.05 -15.40 6.67
C ALA A 342 -13.84 -16.14 6.10
N ASP A 343 -12.65 -15.66 6.47
CA ASP A 343 -11.39 -16.28 6.06
C ASP A 343 -11.27 -17.68 6.65
N ASN A 344 -10.74 -18.62 5.85
CA ASN A 344 -10.51 -19.97 6.32
C ASN A 344 -9.25 -19.98 7.18
N THR A 345 -9.39 -19.88 8.50
CA THR A 345 -8.25 -19.89 9.45
C THR A 345 -7.81 -21.29 9.88
N ASP A 346 -8.44 -22.33 9.33
CA ASP A 346 -8.32 -23.67 9.88
C ASP A 346 -7.19 -24.49 9.23
N ASP A 347 -6.09 -24.61 9.97
CA ASP A 347 -5.28 -25.83 10.08
C ASP A 347 -6.00 -26.89 10.96
N GLU A 348 -7.33 -27.01 10.83
CA GLU A 348 -8.08 -28.04 11.56
C GLU A 348 -8.05 -29.35 10.78
N LYS A 349 -7.30 -30.29 11.35
CA LYS A 349 -7.36 -31.73 11.10
C LYS A 349 -8.80 -32.16 10.82
N GLU A 350 -8.98 -32.89 9.73
CA GLU A 350 -10.19 -33.61 9.33
C GLU A 350 -10.95 -34.24 10.52
N THR A 351 -11.80 -33.48 11.20
CA THR A 351 -12.72 -34.07 12.18
C THR A 351 -13.88 -33.15 12.48
N GLU A 352 -14.59 -32.68 11.45
CA GLU A 352 -16.01 -32.40 11.64
C GLU A 352 -16.81 -32.52 10.33
N ARG A 353 -17.77 -33.44 10.36
CA ARG A 353 -18.65 -33.76 9.23
C ARG A 353 -19.55 -32.56 8.96
N PRO A 354 -19.69 -32.07 7.71
CA PRO A 354 -20.65 -31.02 7.43
C PRO A 354 -22.06 -31.62 7.41
N ARG A 355 -22.93 -31.15 8.31
CA ARG A 355 -24.40 -31.24 8.13
C ARG A 355 -24.79 -30.30 6.99
N GLY A 356 -24.68 -30.78 5.76
CA GLY A 356 -25.25 -30.14 4.57
C GLY A 356 -26.59 -30.78 4.23
N VAL A 357 -27.67 -30.00 4.26
CA VAL A 357 -28.84 -30.30 3.41
C VAL A 357 -28.38 -30.06 1.96
N ALA A 358 -28.46 -31.12 1.15
CA ALA A 358 -28.21 -31.16 -0.29
C ALA A 358 -26.75 -31.04 -0.80
N GLY A 359 -25.91 -32.02 -0.42
CA GLY A 359 -25.41 -33.01 -1.39
C GLY A 359 -24.75 -32.61 -2.73
N ARG A 360 -23.98 -31.52 -2.83
CA ARG A 360 -22.98 -31.37 -3.91
C ARG A 360 -21.58 -31.26 -3.30
N LYS A 361 -20.80 -32.33 -3.45
CA LYS A 361 -19.34 -32.29 -3.17
C LYS A 361 -18.70 -31.37 -4.19
N SER A 362 -17.85 -30.44 -3.74
CA SER A 362 -17.05 -29.61 -4.65
C SER A 362 -16.22 -30.53 -5.54
N VAL A 363 -16.34 -30.38 -6.87
CA VAL A 363 -15.77 -31.29 -7.88
C VAL A 363 -14.23 -31.30 -7.83
N SER A 364 -13.60 -30.32 -7.17
CA SER A 364 -12.15 -30.21 -7.03
C SER A 364 -11.58 -30.70 -5.69
N GLY A 365 -12.42 -31.09 -4.72
CA GLY A 365 -11.97 -31.47 -3.38
C GLY A 365 -11.36 -30.34 -2.54
N ARG A 366 -11.23 -29.11 -3.08
CA ARG A 366 -10.80 -27.92 -2.33
C ARG A 366 -12.02 -27.20 -1.74
N LYS A 367 -11.93 -26.77 -0.48
CA LYS A 367 -12.94 -25.90 0.16
C LYS A 367 -13.12 -24.65 -0.72
N ALA A 368 -14.36 -24.29 -1.03
CA ALA A 368 -14.65 -23.08 -1.80
C ALA A 368 -14.06 -21.86 -1.09
N ARG A 369 -13.52 -20.91 -1.85
CA ARG A 369 -13.01 -19.65 -1.28
C ARG A 369 -14.17 -18.88 -0.66
N PRO A 370 -13.92 -18.11 0.41
CA PRO A 370 -14.94 -17.21 0.93
C PRO A 370 -15.30 -16.15 -0.10
N VAL A 371 -16.51 -15.61 -0.01
CA VAL A 371 -17.00 -14.56 -0.88
C VAL A 371 -16.14 -13.31 -0.72
N ARG A 372 -15.61 -12.80 -1.83
CA ARG A 372 -14.79 -11.59 -1.84
C ARG A 372 -15.52 -10.42 -2.51
N PRO A 373 -15.40 -9.17 -2.02
CA PRO A 373 -16.15 -8.03 -2.53
C PRO A 373 -16.03 -7.80 -4.05
N GLY A 374 -14.81 -7.82 -4.59
CA GLY A 374 -14.55 -7.57 -6.00
C GLY A 374 -15.02 -8.72 -6.89
N MET A 375 -14.78 -9.97 -6.49
CA MET A 375 -15.31 -11.16 -7.18
C MET A 375 -16.83 -11.27 -7.10
N PHE A 376 -17.42 -10.84 -5.99
CA PHE A 376 -18.88 -10.81 -5.81
C PHE A 376 -19.53 -9.80 -6.76
N LEU A 377 -19.01 -8.57 -6.83
CA LEU A 377 -19.51 -7.57 -7.79
C LEU A 377 -19.34 -8.03 -9.24
N GLU A 378 -18.22 -8.67 -9.58
CA GLU A 378 -18.01 -9.28 -10.91
C GLU A 378 -19.10 -10.33 -11.21
N THR A 379 -19.41 -11.19 -10.24
CA THR A 379 -20.45 -12.22 -10.38
C THR A 379 -21.84 -11.59 -10.57
N VAL A 380 -22.17 -10.57 -9.79
CA VAL A 380 -23.44 -9.83 -9.92
C VAL A 380 -23.57 -9.21 -11.31
N THR A 381 -22.52 -8.54 -11.78
CA THR A 381 -22.46 -7.89 -13.10
C THR A 381 -22.62 -8.90 -14.24
N LYS A 382 -21.94 -10.06 -14.16
CA LYS A 382 -22.07 -11.12 -15.17
C LYS A 382 -23.47 -11.71 -15.23
N VAL A 383 -24.09 -11.99 -14.08
CA VAL A 383 -25.47 -12.51 -14.04
C VAL A 383 -26.43 -11.46 -14.59
N LEU A 384 -26.24 -10.18 -14.26
CA LEU A 384 -27.05 -9.09 -14.78
C LEU A 384 -26.92 -8.96 -16.31
N GLY A 385 -25.72 -9.06 -16.88
CA GLY A 385 -25.51 -9.12 -18.34
C GLY A 385 -26.21 -10.32 -18.98
N GLY A 386 -26.22 -11.48 -18.31
CA GLY A 386 -26.99 -12.66 -18.71
C GLY A 386 -28.52 -12.43 -18.72
N ILE A 387 -29.04 -11.68 -17.75
CA ILE A 387 -30.47 -11.31 -17.70
C ILE A 387 -30.81 -10.37 -18.85
N TYR A 388 -29.98 -9.33 -19.08
CA TYR A 388 -30.21 -8.36 -20.15
C TYR A 388 -30.09 -8.96 -21.56
N SER A 389 -29.27 -9.99 -21.74
CA SER A 389 -29.19 -10.75 -22.99
C SER A 389 -30.34 -11.78 -23.17
N GLY A 390 -31.26 -11.89 -22.21
CA GLY A 390 -32.45 -12.75 -22.30
C GLY A 390 -32.22 -14.21 -21.89
N ASN A 391 -31.09 -14.52 -21.24
CA ASN A 391 -30.66 -15.90 -20.96
C ASN A 391 -31.09 -16.47 -19.59
N VAL A 392 -31.73 -15.69 -18.71
CA VAL A 392 -31.99 -16.13 -17.33
C VAL A 392 -33.43 -15.83 -16.88
N PRO A 393 -34.31 -16.85 -16.73
CA PRO A 393 -35.62 -16.68 -16.10
C PRO A 393 -35.51 -16.73 -14.56
N GLY A 394 -36.24 -15.87 -13.86
CA GLY A 394 -36.52 -16.01 -12.41
C GLY A 394 -35.90 -14.98 -11.47
N ILE A 395 -35.01 -14.09 -11.94
CA ILE A 395 -34.41 -13.01 -11.15
C ILE A 395 -34.70 -11.68 -11.84
N THR A 396 -35.14 -10.65 -11.10
CA THR A 396 -35.36 -9.32 -11.68
C THR A 396 -34.04 -8.56 -11.75
N ALA A 397 -33.76 -7.94 -12.91
CA ALA A 397 -32.59 -7.08 -13.09
C ALA A 397 -32.49 -6.00 -12.01
N GLN A 398 -33.65 -5.41 -11.64
CA GLN A 398 -33.77 -4.40 -10.58
C GLN A 398 -33.26 -4.89 -9.22
N HIS A 399 -33.47 -6.17 -8.87
CA HIS A 399 -32.98 -6.72 -7.61
C HIS A 399 -31.46 -6.79 -7.60
N LEU A 400 -30.86 -7.23 -8.71
CA LEU A 400 -29.40 -7.31 -8.82
C LEU A 400 -28.73 -5.94 -8.90
N GLU A 401 -29.35 -4.98 -9.59
CA GLU A 401 -28.90 -3.59 -9.57
C GLU A 401 -28.93 -3.00 -8.16
N TRP A 402 -30.00 -3.29 -7.41
CA TRP A 402 -30.09 -2.88 -6.01
C TRP A 402 -29.01 -3.55 -5.15
N VAL A 403 -28.75 -4.86 -5.32
CA VAL A 403 -27.67 -5.57 -4.62
C VAL A 403 -26.30 -4.97 -4.96
N HIS A 404 -26.05 -4.66 -6.23
CA HIS A 404 -24.80 -4.04 -6.68
C HIS A 404 -24.59 -2.68 -6.02
N GLN A 405 -25.58 -1.77 -6.10
CA GLN A 405 -25.46 -0.44 -5.49
C GLN A 405 -25.34 -0.50 -3.97
N THR A 406 -26.15 -1.34 -3.31
CA THR A 406 -26.08 -1.53 -1.86
C THR A 406 -24.71 -2.03 -1.41
N THR A 407 -24.07 -2.88 -2.21
CA THR A 407 -22.71 -3.36 -1.93
C THR A 407 -21.70 -2.23 -2.02
N LEU A 408 -21.79 -1.34 -3.01
CA LEU A 408 -20.91 -0.17 -3.12
C LEU A 408 -21.08 0.79 -1.94
N ASP A 409 -22.31 1.05 -1.52
CA ASP A 409 -22.59 1.92 -0.37
C ASP A 409 -21.98 1.34 0.93
N ILE A 410 -22.13 0.03 1.14
CA ILE A 410 -21.51 -0.67 2.28
C ILE A 410 -19.98 -0.59 2.21
N LEU A 411 -19.38 -0.77 1.03
CA LEU A 411 -17.94 -0.69 0.87
C LEU A 411 -17.43 0.74 1.13
N GLN A 412 -18.21 1.77 0.80
CA GLN A 412 -17.93 3.15 1.15
C GLN A 412 -17.90 3.36 2.67
N GLU A 413 -18.85 2.77 3.42
CA GLU A 413 -18.84 2.79 4.90
C GLU A 413 -17.65 2.04 5.52
N ILE A 414 -17.17 0.97 4.87
CA ILE A 414 -16.03 0.18 5.37
C ILE A 414 -14.70 0.91 5.07
N ALA A 415 -14.61 1.57 3.92
CA ALA A 415 -13.40 2.21 3.44
C ALA A 415 -13.01 3.48 4.22
N PHE A 416 -14.01 4.25 4.66
CA PHE A 416 -13.87 5.58 5.28
C PHE A 416 -14.91 5.76 6.37
#